data_AF-A0A2P5MQQ4-F1
#
_entry.id   AF-A0A2P5MQQ4-F1
#
_cell.length_a   1.000
_cell.length_b   1.000
_cell.length_c   1.000
_cell.angle_alpha   90.00
_cell.angle_beta   90.00
_cell.angle_gamma   90.00
#
_symmetry.space_group_name_H-M   'P 1'
#
loop_
_entity.id
_entity.type
_entity.pdbx_description
1 polymer ?
#
loop_
_entity_poly.entity_id
_entity_poly.type
_entity_poly.pdbx_seq_one_letter_code
_entity_poly.pdbx_strand_id
1 'polypeptide(L)'
;EQSQTALSSRIREQVMVLTQTVVTALMRRLPSGGSVHIEDIQDQVELALMRSGEHDVAKAYVLYREKRAAERASQTPGMSQIHVTIDGVRQPLDVAQLIEMAAEACLDLGAVVNPKVVVEQTVRDCYDGIAFNEVRRALILSARSLIEREPAYNYVTARLLLDLIRAEVLGERVSHAAVQCRYAEHFPHYIKLGVEVGLLDQRLAQFDLTKLGEALVADRDFKFGYLGLQTLYDRYFLHIEERRIELPQIFFMRVAMGLAINEIDREGRAIEFYNVLSSFDFMSSTPTLFNSGTVHSQLSSCYLSTVSDDLDGIYQAIKENALLQKYAGGIGNDWTPVRALGSRIKGTNGKSQGVIPFLKVANDTAVAVNQGGKRKGAVCGYLETWHLDIEEFLDLRKNTGDDRRRTHDMNTAHWVPDLFMQRVIDNAEWTLFSPSDVPDLHDKFGRAFAAAYCEYERRADLDVIKLFKRVSALQLWRKMLSMLFETGHPWITFKDACNIRSPQQHVGVVHSSNLCTEITLNTSATEIAVCNLGSVNLLAHLTEDNGKLALDQAKLKSTITTAMRMLDNVIDINFYAVGSARNANYRHRP
;
A
#
# COMPACT_ATOMS: atom_id res chain seq x y z
N GLU A 1 48.95 -8.43 -65.67
CA GLU A 1 48.75 -9.33 -66.81
C GLU A 1 47.79 -10.47 -66.41
N GLN A 2 46.80 -10.72 -67.27
CA GLN A 2 46.00 -11.94 -67.46
C GLN A 2 45.19 -12.54 -66.28
N SER A 3 44.04 -11.95 -65.87
CA SER A 3 42.86 -12.73 -65.41
C SER A 3 41.50 -11.99 -65.25
N GLN A 4 41.28 -10.80 -65.82
CA GLN A 4 40.06 -10.00 -65.55
C GLN A 4 39.12 -9.80 -66.75
N THR A 5 38.97 -10.81 -67.60
CA THR A 5 38.08 -10.73 -68.78
C THR A 5 37.23 -11.98 -68.91
N ALA A 6 36.27 -12.13 -67.98
CA ALA A 6 34.97 -12.80 -68.19
C ALA A 6 34.14 -12.75 -66.89
N LEU A 7 33.61 -11.57 -66.54
CA LEU A 7 32.40 -11.56 -65.71
C LEU A 7 31.32 -12.25 -66.55
N SER A 8 31.01 -13.51 -66.22
CA SER A 8 30.00 -14.33 -66.90
C SER A 8 28.75 -13.49 -67.16
N SER A 9 28.24 -13.50 -68.40
CA SER A 9 27.01 -12.78 -68.78
C SER A 9 25.87 -13.01 -67.78
N ARG A 10 25.82 -14.23 -67.23
CA ARG A 10 24.90 -14.64 -66.16
C ARG A 10 24.99 -13.79 -64.88
N ILE A 11 26.19 -13.43 -64.41
CA ILE A 11 26.35 -12.62 -63.19
C ILE A 11 25.85 -11.20 -63.43
N ARG A 12 26.12 -10.63 -64.60
CA ARG A 12 25.62 -9.29 -64.96
C ARG A 12 24.10 -9.27 -65.01
N GLU A 13 23.50 -10.30 -65.60
CA GLU A 13 22.04 -10.44 -65.66
C GLU A 13 21.41 -10.58 -64.26
N GLN A 14 21.99 -11.43 -63.40
CA GLN A 14 21.55 -11.57 -62.01
C GLN A 14 21.65 -10.26 -61.22
N VAL A 15 22.77 -9.54 -61.34
CA VAL A 15 22.95 -8.24 -60.66
C VAL A 15 21.97 -7.20 -61.15
N MET A 16 21.67 -7.15 -62.46
CA MET A 16 20.65 -6.23 -62.99
C MET A 16 19.26 -6.54 -62.43
N VAL A 17 18.86 -7.82 -62.38
CA VAL A 17 17.55 -8.23 -61.83
C VAL A 17 17.45 -7.87 -60.34
N LEU A 18 18.50 -8.13 -59.56
CA LEU A 18 18.56 -7.78 -58.14
C LEU A 18 18.51 -6.27 -57.92
N THR A 19 19.28 -5.51 -58.70
CA THR A 19 19.31 -4.04 -58.62
C THR A 19 17.94 -3.46 -58.97
N GLN A 20 17.29 -3.96 -60.02
CA GLN A 20 15.96 -3.52 -60.41
C GLN A 20 14.93 -3.84 -59.31
N THR A 21 15.04 -5.00 -58.67
CA THR A 21 14.19 -5.39 -57.54
C THR A 21 14.34 -4.41 -56.36
N VAL A 22 15.58 -4.03 -56.02
CA VAL A 22 15.89 -3.05 -54.97
C VAL A 22 15.33 -1.68 -55.32
N VAL A 23 15.59 -1.19 -56.53
CA VAL A 23 15.11 0.13 -57.01
C VAL A 23 13.58 0.17 -57.00
N THR A 24 12.92 -0.86 -57.51
CA THR A 24 11.45 -0.94 -57.49
C THR A 24 10.89 -0.98 -56.07
N ALA A 25 11.54 -1.70 -55.14
CA ALA A 25 11.11 -1.76 -53.74
C ALA A 25 11.22 -0.39 -53.03
N LEU A 26 12.30 0.34 -53.28
CA LEU A 26 12.52 1.68 -52.73
C LEU A 26 11.55 2.71 -53.34
N MET A 27 11.38 2.70 -54.67
CA MET A 27 10.53 3.66 -55.36
C MET A 27 9.03 3.43 -55.15
N ARG A 28 8.61 2.18 -54.88
CA ARG A 28 7.21 1.88 -54.50
C ARG A 28 6.77 2.64 -53.25
N ARG A 29 7.70 2.98 -52.35
CA ARG A 29 7.43 3.75 -51.12
C ARG A 29 7.54 5.27 -51.32
N LEU A 30 8.00 5.73 -52.49
CA LEU A 30 8.26 7.14 -52.81
C LEU A 30 7.72 7.50 -54.21
N PRO A 31 6.38 7.53 -54.41
CA PRO A 31 5.77 7.70 -55.73
C PRO A 31 6.00 9.08 -56.39
N SER A 32 6.46 10.08 -55.62
CA SER A 32 6.74 11.45 -56.09
C SER A 32 8.24 11.79 -56.07
N GLY A 33 9.11 10.80 -55.82
CA GLY A 33 10.53 11.01 -55.52
C GLY A 33 10.78 11.39 -54.05
N GLY A 34 12.03 11.28 -53.59
CA GLY A 34 12.44 11.58 -52.22
C GLY A 34 13.88 11.15 -51.92
N SER A 35 14.37 11.46 -50.72
CA SER A 35 15.67 10.99 -50.23
C SER A 35 15.53 9.65 -49.51
N VAL A 36 16.44 8.72 -49.76
CA VAL A 36 16.53 7.42 -49.06
C VAL A 36 17.82 7.40 -48.26
N HIS A 37 17.79 6.91 -47.02
CA HIS A 37 19.01 6.77 -46.22
C HIS A 37 19.89 5.66 -46.80
N ILE A 38 21.22 5.84 -46.76
CA ILE A 38 22.15 4.87 -47.36
C ILE A 38 22.05 3.47 -46.74
N GLU A 39 21.67 3.39 -45.46
CA GLU A 39 21.44 2.12 -44.76
C GLU A 39 20.16 1.42 -45.23
N ASP A 40 19.10 2.17 -45.56
CA ASP A 40 17.86 1.58 -46.13
C ASP A 40 18.12 0.92 -47.49
N ILE A 41 19.04 1.50 -48.29
CA ILE A 41 19.45 0.92 -49.58
C ILE A 41 20.19 -0.39 -49.33
N GLN A 42 21.14 -0.42 -48.38
CA GLN A 42 21.89 -1.62 -48.03
C GLN A 42 20.98 -2.74 -47.49
N ASP A 43 19.99 -2.41 -46.66
CA ASP A 43 18.99 -3.36 -46.15
C ASP A 43 18.18 -3.98 -47.29
N GLN A 44 17.78 -3.18 -48.30
CA GLN A 44 17.08 -3.72 -49.46
C GLN A 44 17.97 -4.59 -50.34
N VAL A 45 19.26 -4.26 -50.47
CA VAL A 45 20.24 -5.09 -51.20
C VAL A 45 20.43 -6.44 -50.51
N GLU A 46 20.57 -6.47 -49.18
CA GLU A 46 20.64 -7.71 -48.41
C GLU A 46 19.38 -8.55 -48.56
N LEU A 47 18.21 -7.93 -48.43
CA LEU A 47 16.92 -8.61 -48.57
C LEU A 47 16.73 -9.20 -49.99
N ALA A 48 17.17 -8.49 -51.03
CA ALA A 48 17.11 -8.96 -52.41
C ALA A 48 18.03 -10.17 -52.63
N LEU A 49 19.27 -10.13 -52.11
CA LEU A 49 20.23 -11.24 -52.18
C LEU A 49 19.75 -12.48 -51.41
N MET A 50 19.12 -12.28 -50.23
CA MET A 50 18.56 -13.38 -49.44
C MET A 50 17.36 -14.04 -50.15
N ARG A 51 16.48 -13.24 -50.76
CA ARG A 51 15.27 -13.74 -51.45
C ARG A 51 15.56 -14.43 -52.78
N SER A 52 16.69 -14.12 -53.43
CA SER A 52 17.12 -14.79 -54.65
C SER A 52 17.85 -16.12 -54.39
N GLY A 53 17.99 -16.54 -53.13
CA GLY A 53 18.67 -17.78 -52.77
C GLY A 53 20.20 -17.72 -52.82
N GLU A 54 20.78 -16.52 -52.96
CA GLU A 54 22.23 -16.30 -53.07
C GLU A 54 22.85 -16.16 -51.66
N HIS A 55 22.67 -17.17 -50.82
CA HIS A 55 22.96 -17.11 -49.38
C HIS A 55 24.43 -16.83 -49.05
N ASP A 56 25.37 -17.42 -49.81
CA ASP A 56 26.81 -17.22 -49.59
C ASP A 56 27.24 -15.78 -49.91
N VAL A 57 26.65 -15.20 -50.96
CA VAL A 57 26.89 -13.81 -51.37
C VAL A 57 26.25 -12.83 -50.39
N ALA A 58 25.02 -13.10 -49.96
CA ALA A 58 24.34 -12.31 -48.92
C ALA A 58 25.15 -12.29 -47.61
N LYS A 59 25.66 -13.44 -47.17
CA LYS A 59 26.50 -13.55 -45.98
C LYS A 59 27.82 -12.77 -46.12
N ALA A 60 28.49 -12.87 -47.27
CA ALA A 60 29.70 -12.11 -47.53
C ALA A 60 29.45 -10.59 -47.57
N TYR A 61 28.31 -10.17 -48.12
CA TYR A 61 27.88 -8.78 -48.16
C TYR A 61 27.64 -8.21 -46.74
N VAL A 62 26.89 -8.93 -45.90
CA VAL A 62 26.62 -8.55 -44.50
C VAL A 62 27.92 -8.41 -43.71
N LEU A 63 28.81 -9.41 -43.80
CA LEU A 63 30.10 -9.37 -43.10
C LEU A 63 30.99 -8.20 -43.55
N TYR A 64 30.96 -7.87 -44.85
CA TYR A 64 31.69 -6.73 -45.39
C TYR A 64 31.10 -5.40 -44.91
N ARG A 65 29.77 -5.26 -44.91
CA ARG A 65 29.06 -4.08 -44.39
C ARG A 65 29.37 -3.86 -42.92
N GLU A 66 29.26 -4.89 -42.10
CA GLU A 66 29.52 -4.84 -40.66
C GLU A 66 30.96 -4.40 -40.37
N LYS A 67 31.94 -4.94 -41.11
CA LYS A 67 33.34 -4.54 -40.99
C LYS A 67 33.54 -3.05 -41.29
N ARG A 68 32.89 -2.51 -42.32
CA ARG A 68 32.99 -1.08 -42.67
C ARG A 68 32.22 -0.18 -41.71
N ALA A 69 31.11 -0.66 -41.16
CA ALA A 69 30.41 0.03 -40.08
C ALA A 69 31.30 0.13 -38.82
N ALA A 70 31.97 -0.96 -38.44
CA ALA A 70 32.91 -0.97 -37.32
C ALA A 70 34.10 -0.03 -37.53
N GLU A 71 34.67 0.02 -38.75
CA GLU A 71 35.73 0.98 -39.09
C GLU A 71 35.25 2.44 -39.00
N ARG A 72 34.02 2.74 -39.44
CA ARG A 72 33.43 4.09 -39.29
C ARG A 72 33.16 4.44 -37.82
N ALA A 73 32.65 3.50 -37.02
CA ALA A 73 32.41 3.70 -35.60
C ALA A 73 33.72 3.87 -34.79
N SER A 74 34.83 3.32 -35.28
CA SER A 74 36.16 3.50 -34.66
C SER A 74 36.73 4.91 -34.82
N GLN A 75 36.15 5.75 -35.67
CA GLN A 75 36.44 7.20 -35.74
C GLN A 75 35.58 7.91 -34.68
N THR A 76 36.11 8.04 -33.45
CA THR A 76 35.37 8.61 -32.32
C THR A 76 35.20 10.13 -32.48
N PRO A 77 33.97 10.69 -32.55
CA PRO A 77 33.77 12.12 -32.34
C PRO A 77 34.14 12.43 -30.87
N GLY A 78 34.90 13.52 -30.64
CA GLY A 78 35.30 13.92 -29.29
C GLY A 78 34.09 14.13 -28.38
N MET A 79 34.09 13.51 -27.18
CA MET A 79 33.04 13.72 -26.19
C MET A 79 32.99 15.20 -25.79
N SER A 80 31.88 15.87 -26.10
CA SER A 80 31.58 17.21 -25.59
C SER A 80 31.44 17.16 -24.06
N GLN A 81 32.22 17.99 -23.35
CA GLN A 81 32.16 18.09 -21.89
C GLN A 81 30.83 18.74 -21.48
N ILE A 82 29.97 18.00 -20.77
CA ILE A 82 28.69 18.50 -20.24
C ILE A 82 28.98 19.49 -19.11
N HIS A 83 28.32 20.65 -19.12
CA HIS A 83 28.35 21.59 -18.02
C HIS A 83 27.07 21.49 -17.19
N VAL A 84 27.20 21.72 -15.89
CA VAL A 84 26.08 21.80 -14.95
C VAL A 84 25.96 23.20 -14.38
N THR A 85 24.76 23.54 -13.94
CA THR A 85 24.48 24.79 -13.23
C THR A 85 24.34 24.49 -11.73
N ILE A 86 25.17 25.14 -10.91
CA ILE A 86 25.07 25.13 -9.43
C ILE A 86 24.90 26.57 -8.98
N ASP A 87 23.80 26.87 -8.31
CA ASP A 87 23.47 28.23 -7.82
C ASP A 87 23.59 29.32 -8.91
N GLY A 88 23.20 28.99 -10.14
CA GLY A 88 23.27 29.89 -11.30
C GLY A 88 24.65 29.99 -11.96
N VAL A 89 25.68 29.34 -11.40
CA VAL A 89 27.04 29.30 -11.96
C VAL A 89 27.23 28.04 -12.80
N ARG A 90 27.70 28.24 -14.03
CA ARG A 90 28.01 27.15 -14.97
C ARG A 90 29.41 26.61 -14.70
N GLN A 91 29.52 25.30 -14.51
CA GLN A 91 30.80 24.61 -14.29
C GLN A 91 30.81 23.24 -14.98
N PRO A 92 31.98 22.68 -15.32
CA PRO A 92 32.04 21.34 -15.91
C PRO A 92 31.48 20.29 -14.95
N LEU A 93 30.76 19.29 -15.48
CA LEU A 93 30.28 18.17 -14.68
C LEU A 93 31.46 17.39 -14.09
N ASP A 94 31.50 17.28 -12.76
CA ASP A 94 32.47 16.43 -12.07
C ASP A 94 32.00 14.97 -12.10
N VAL A 95 32.45 14.25 -13.13
CA VAL A 95 32.15 12.81 -13.29
C VAL A 95 32.82 11.98 -12.20
N ALA A 96 33.96 12.42 -11.66
CA ALA A 96 34.64 11.68 -10.59
C ALA A 96 33.81 11.74 -9.30
N GLN A 97 33.22 12.90 -8.99
CA GLN A 97 32.28 13.04 -7.88
C GLN A 97 31.06 12.13 -8.03
N LEU A 98 30.46 12.03 -9.23
CA LEU A 98 29.34 11.12 -9.47
C LEU A 98 29.72 9.65 -9.27
N ILE A 99 30.93 9.26 -9.70
CA ILE A 99 31.45 7.90 -9.51
C ILE A 99 31.64 7.62 -8.02
N GLU A 100 32.15 8.58 -7.24
CA GLU A 100 32.31 8.44 -5.80
C GLU A 100 30.95 8.25 -5.10
N MET A 101 29.95 9.07 -5.45
CA MET A 101 28.57 8.93 -4.94
C MET A 101 27.98 7.55 -5.26
N ALA A 102 28.13 7.10 -6.50
CA ALA A 102 27.64 5.78 -6.92
C ALA A 102 28.43 4.64 -6.27
N ALA A 103 29.74 4.81 -6.04
CA ALA A 103 30.59 3.81 -5.39
C ALA A 103 30.21 3.63 -3.91
N GLU A 104 29.95 4.73 -3.21
CA GLU A 104 29.41 4.72 -1.85
C GLU A 104 28.06 4.00 -1.78
N ALA A 105 27.16 4.27 -2.74
CA ALA A 105 25.89 3.56 -2.83
C ALA A 105 26.04 2.05 -3.12
N CYS A 106 27.14 1.63 -3.75
CA CYS A 106 27.43 0.23 -4.08
C CYS A 106 28.14 -0.57 -2.96
N LEU A 107 28.49 0.06 -1.83
CA LEU A 107 29.23 -0.60 -0.73
C LEU A 107 28.55 -1.90 -0.27
N ASP A 108 29.32 -2.96 -0.05
CA ASP A 108 28.87 -4.27 0.46
C ASP A 108 27.76 -4.97 -0.36
N LEU A 109 27.55 -4.59 -1.62
CA LEU A 109 26.61 -5.25 -2.55
C LEU A 109 27.31 -6.21 -3.52
N GLY A 110 28.62 -6.40 -3.40
CA GLY A 110 29.42 -7.30 -4.23
C GLY A 110 29.64 -6.78 -5.66
N ALA A 111 30.20 -7.64 -6.52
CA ALA A 111 30.58 -7.28 -7.90
C ALA A 111 29.40 -7.25 -8.89
N VAL A 112 28.18 -7.56 -8.43
CA VAL A 112 26.96 -7.56 -9.26
C VAL A 112 26.47 -6.15 -9.60
N VAL A 113 26.86 -5.16 -8.78
CA VAL A 113 26.60 -3.74 -9.04
C VAL A 113 27.87 -3.02 -9.50
N ASN A 114 27.73 -2.06 -10.41
CA ASN A 114 28.84 -1.28 -10.92
C ASN A 114 28.51 0.22 -10.95
N PRO A 115 29.23 1.06 -10.17
CA PRO A 115 28.96 2.49 -10.11
C PRO A 115 29.19 3.19 -11.46
N LYS A 116 30.13 2.70 -12.29
CA LYS A 116 30.40 3.31 -13.60
C LYS A 116 29.23 3.14 -14.55
N VAL A 117 28.56 2.00 -14.53
CA VAL A 117 27.39 1.75 -15.39
C VAL A 117 26.26 2.73 -15.07
N VAL A 118 26.02 3.00 -13.78
CA VAL A 118 25.02 3.97 -13.32
C VAL A 118 25.37 5.38 -13.83
N VAL A 119 26.63 5.79 -13.65
CA VAL A 119 27.10 7.13 -14.06
C VAL A 119 27.11 7.28 -15.59
N GLU A 120 27.58 6.29 -16.35
CA GLU A 120 27.59 6.32 -17.81
C GLU A 120 26.18 6.45 -18.40
N GLN A 121 25.18 5.83 -17.77
CA GLN A 121 23.79 6.00 -18.18
C GLN A 121 23.27 7.38 -17.80
N THR A 122 23.61 7.87 -16.61
CA THR A 122 23.23 9.21 -16.13
C THR A 122 23.76 10.30 -17.06
N VAL A 123 25.05 10.23 -17.41
CA VAL A 123 25.72 11.21 -18.29
C VAL A 123 25.11 11.21 -19.69
N ARG A 124 24.70 10.04 -20.20
CA ARG A 124 24.03 9.93 -21.51
C ARG A 124 22.66 10.63 -21.54
N ASP A 125 21.94 10.60 -20.42
CA ASP A 125 20.60 11.18 -20.30
C ASP A 125 20.62 12.67 -19.90
N CYS A 126 21.80 13.22 -19.57
CA CYS A 126 21.96 14.63 -19.21
C CYS A 126 22.16 15.53 -20.45
N TYR A 127 21.58 16.72 -20.41
CA TYR A 127 21.83 17.79 -21.38
C TYR A 127 22.75 18.87 -20.80
N ASP A 128 23.39 19.64 -21.67
CA ASP A 128 24.30 20.73 -21.27
C ASP A 128 23.52 21.87 -20.58
N GLY A 129 24.01 22.32 -19.42
CA GLY A 129 23.39 23.35 -18.59
C GLY A 129 22.38 22.84 -17.55
N ILE A 130 22.18 21.52 -17.45
CA ILE A 130 21.29 20.89 -16.45
C ILE A 130 21.66 21.32 -15.01
N ALA A 131 20.65 21.48 -14.16
CA ALA A 131 20.89 21.80 -12.75
C ALA A 131 21.51 20.60 -12.02
N PHE A 132 22.49 20.81 -11.14
CA PHE A 132 23.13 19.68 -10.46
C PHE A 132 22.18 18.86 -9.57
N ASN A 133 21.14 19.48 -9.02
CA ASN A 133 20.08 18.76 -8.31
C ASN A 133 19.31 17.79 -9.23
N GLU A 134 19.12 18.15 -10.51
CA GLU A 134 18.50 17.28 -11.52
C GLU A 134 19.44 16.15 -11.94
N VAL A 135 20.76 16.39 -12.00
CA VAL A 135 21.76 15.33 -12.22
C VAL A 135 21.70 14.28 -11.13
N ARG A 136 21.56 14.67 -9.85
CA ARG A 136 21.41 13.70 -8.75
C ARG A 136 20.11 12.89 -8.86
N ARG A 137 19.01 13.50 -9.33
CA ARG A 137 17.76 12.78 -9.62
C ARG A 137 17.91 11.83 -10.81
N ALA A 138 18.63 12.24 -11.86
CA ALA A 138 18.95 11.38 -13.00
C ALA A 138 19.75 10.15 -12.55
N LEU A 139 20.72 10.32 -11.65
CA LEU A 139 21.51 9.22 -11.07
C LEU A 139 20.62 8.15 -10.40
N ILE A 140 19.60 8.58 -9.66
CA ILE A 140 18.60 7.68 -9.05
C ILE A 140 17.78 6.97 -10.13
N LEU A 141 17.29 7.68 -11.14
CA LEU A 141 16.49 7.09 -12.22
C LEU A 141 17.30 6.08 -13.05
N SER A 142 18.57 6.38 -13.34
CA SER A 142 19.47 5.46 -14.03
C SER A 142 19.70 4.20 -13.20
N ALA A 143 20.01 4.32 -11.90
CA ALA A 143 20.14 3.16 -11.02
C ALA A 143 18.84 2.35 -10.93
N ARG A 144 17.68 3.02 -10.85
CA ARG A 144 16.37 2.38 -10.78
C ARG A 144 16.08 1.52 -12.01
N SER A 145 16.48 1.98 -13.20
CA SER A 145 16.28 1.23 -14.45
C SER A 145 17.04 -0.10 -14.48
N LEU A 146 18.11 -0.24 -13.68
CA LEU A 146 18.92 -1.45 -13.60
C LEU A 146 18.34 -2.51 -12.66
N ILE A 147 17.34 -2.16 -11.84
CA ILE A 147 16.69 -3.09 -10.88
C ILE A 147 16.08 -4.29 -11.60
N GLU A 148 15.53 -4.09 -12.80
CA GLU A 148 14.94 -5.18 -13.61
C GLU A 148 15.98 -6.24 -14.01
N ARG A 149 17.25 -5.84 -14.17
CA ARG A 149 18.33 -6.74 -14.55
C ARG A 149 19.02 -7.37 -13.34
N GLU A 150 19.20 -6.59 -12.28
CA GLU A 150 19.88 -7.02 -11.06
C GLU A 150 19.20 -6.38 -9.84
N PRO A 151 18.50 -7.16 -9.00
CA PRO A 151 17.79 -6.66 -7.81
C PRO A 151 18.66 -5.89 -6.81
N ALA A 152 19.96 -6.14 -6.74
CA ALA A 152 20.87 -5.41 -5.84
C ALA A 152 20.88 -3.89 -6.11
N TYR A 153 20.57 -3.44 -7.35
CA TYR A 153 20.40 -2.02 -7.64
C TYR A 153 19.25 -1.37 -6.86
N ASN A 154 18.30 -2.14 -6.32
CA ASN A 154 17.25 -1.61 -5.43
C ASN A 154 17.84 -0.89 -4.20
N TYR A 155 18.93 -1.44 -3.64
CA TYR A 155 19.64 -0.83 -2.52
C TYR A 155 20.51 0.33 -2.98
N VAL A 156 21.16 0.23 -4.15
CA VAL A 156 21.92 1.35 -4.74
C VAL A 156 21.01 2.56 -4.95
N THR A 157 19.84 2.36 -5.58
CA THR A 157 18.86 3.42 -5.81
C THR A 157 18.36 4.02 -4.49
N ALA A 158 18.10 3.21 -3.46
CA ALA A 158 17.73 3.70 -2.13
C ALA A 158 18.83 4.56 -1.50
N ARG A 159 20.09 4.14 -1.60
CA ARG A 159 21.23 4.85 -1.00
C ARG A 159 21.55 6.17 -1.73
N LEU A 160 21.33 6.23 -3.03
CA LEU A 160 21.40 7.49 -3.79
C LEU A 160 20.27 8.45 -3.40
N LEU A 161 19.04 7.94 -3.20
CA LEU A 161 17.95 8.74 -2.65
C LEU A 161 18.27 9.20 -1.21
N LEU A 162 18.86 8.34 -0.39
CA LEU A 162 19.26 8.67 0.97
C LEU A 162 20.29 9.81 1.03
N ASP A 163 21.26 9.86 0.11
CA ASP A 163 22.21 10.98 0.00
C ASP A 163 21.48 12.32 -0.22
N LEU A 164 20.44 12.34 -1.08
CA LEU A 164 19.58 13.51 -1.26
C LEU A 164 18.86 13.91 0.02
N ILE A 165 18.26 12.94 0.71
CA ILE A 165 17.52 13.17 1.95
C ILE A 165 18.45 13.73 3.03
N ARG A 166 19.66 13.17 3.17
CA ARG A 166 20.67 13.65 4.10
C ARG A 166 21.08 15.09 3.79
N ALA A 167 21.35 15.39 2.52
CA ALA A 167 21.70 16.74 2.10
C ALA A 167 20.57 17.76 2.37
N GLU A 168 19.32 17.37 2.14
CA GLU A 168 18.16 18.21 2.39
C GLU A 168 17.96 18.51 3.88
N VAL A 169 18.03 17.47 4.73
CA VAL A 169 17.76 17.58 6.17
C VAL A 169 18.93 18.23 6.91
N LEU A 170 20.17 17.81 6.63
CA LEU A 170 21.37 18.32 7.30
C LEU A 170 21.87 19.65 6.70
N GLY A 171 21.41 20.00 5.50
CA GLY A 171 21.83 21.22 4.78
C GLY A 171 23.18 21.08 4.05
N GLU A 172 23.85 19.94 4.17
CA GLU A 172 25.11 19.63 3.51
C GLU A 172 25.18 18.15 3.15
N ARG A 173 25.99 17.80 2.14
CA ARG A 173 26.25 16.40 1.83
C ARG A 173 27.16 15.80 2.92
N VAL A 174 26.76 14.66 3.45
CA VAL A 174 27.52 13.90 4.47
C VAL A 174 27.68 12.47 3.98
N SER A 175 28.93 11.99 3.95
CA SER A 175 29.21 10.59 3.62
C SER A 175 28.64 9.65 4.69
N HIS A 176 28.35 8.42 4.29
CA HIS A 176 27.85 7.37 5.16
C HIS A 176 28.78 7.12 6.36
N ALA A 177 30.11 7.15 6.16
CA ALA A 177 31.07 6.99 7.24
C ALA A 177 30.99 8.11 8.29
N ALA A 178 30.61 9.34 7.90
CA ALA A 178 30.51 10.49 8.79
C ALA A 178 29.11 10.68 9.40
N VAL A 179 28.08 10.03 8.83
CA VAL A 179 26.68 10.31 9.20
C VAL A 179 26.30 9.86 10.60
N GLN A 180 27.01 8.87 11.17
CA GLN A 180 26.77 8.41 12.53
C GLN A 180 26.90 9.55 13.56
N CYS A 181 27.97 10.34 13.47
CA CYS A 181 28.15 11.52 14.34
C CYS A 181 27.08 12.58 14.08
N ARG A 182 26.72 12.79 12.80
CA ARG A 182 25.72 13.80 12.43
C ARG A 182 24.31 13.46 12.90
N TYR A 183 23.97 12.18 13.01
CA TYR A 183 22.71 11.74 13.63
C TYR A 183 22.60 12.19 15.09
N ALA A 184 23.63 11.92 15.89
CA ALA A 184 23.65 12.30 17.31
C ALA A 184 23.63 13.83 17.50
N GLU A 185 24.35 14.57 16.65
CA GLU A 185 24.37 16.04 16.68
C GLU A 185 23.04 16.67 16.24
N HIS A 186 22.42 16.14 15.20
CA HIS A 186 21.20 16.70 14.62
C HIS A 186 19.95 16.34 15.43
N PHE A 187 19.92 15.19 16.09
CA PHE A 187 18.73 14.69 16.77
C PHE A 187 18.14 15.64 17.84
N PRO A 188 18.93 16.25 18.75
CA PRO A 188 18.40 17.25 19.68
C PRO A 188 17.86 18.51 18.97
N HIS A 189 18.49 18.94 17.88
CA HIS A 189 18.03 20.06 17.07
C HIS A 189 16.68 19.76 16.42
N TYR A 190 16.52 18.56 15.87
CA TYR A 190 15.27 18.08 15.31
C TYR A 190 14.11 18.12 16.32
N ILE A 191 14.31 17.60 17.55
CA ILE A 191 13.27 17.62 18.59
C ILE A 191 12.89 19.06 18.94
N LYS A 192 13.89 19.92 19.15
CA LYS A 192 13.65 21.34 19.46
C LYS A 192 12.85 22.04 18.35
N LEU A 193 13.29 21.92 17.10
CA LEU A 193 12.63 22.52 15.95
C LEU A 193 11.20 22.01 15.82
N GLY A 194 11.00 20.69 15.88
CA GLY A 194 9.69 20.06 15.75
C GLY A 194 8.70 20.49 16.85
N VAL A 195 9.18 20.73 18.07
CA VAL A 195 8.38 21.27 19.17
C VAL A 195 8.05 22.76 18.95
N GLU A 196 9.03 23.57 18.55
CA GLU A 196 8.85 25.01 18.31
C GLU A 196 7.80 25.31 17.24
N VAL A 197 7.76 24.50 16.19
CA VAL A 197 6.78 24.64 15.08
C VAL A 197 5.46 23.89 15.33
N GLY A 198 5.31 23.23 16.47
CA GLY A 198 4.08 22.55 16.88
C GLY A 198 3.80 21.22 16.18
N LEU A 199 4.82 20.58 15.58
CA LEU A 199 4.69 19.25 14.98
C LEU A 199 4.88 18.13 16.02
N LEU A 200 5.76 18.32 17.00
CA LEU A 200 6.08 17.35 18.05
C LEU A 200 5.49 17.71 19.40
N ASP A 201 5.18 16.69 20.21
CA ASP A 201 4.75 16.85 21.59
C ASP A 201 5.92 17.37 22.45
N GLN A 202 5.67 18.43 23.24
CA GLN A 202 6.66 19.05 24.13
C GLN A 202 7.27 18.06 25.12
N ARG A 203 6.55 17.00 25.49
CA ARG A 203 7.04 15.94 26.39
C ARG A 203 8.22 15.16 25.80
N LEU A 204 8.40 15.14 24.48
CA LEU A 204 9.60 14.51 23.87
C LEU A 204 10.90 15.23 24.27
N ALA A 205 10.84 16.54 24.55
CA ALA A 205 12.00 17.30 25.01
C ALA A 205 12.43 16.97 26.46
N GLN A 206 11.64 16.16 27.18
CA GLN A 206 11.95 15.72 28.55
C GLN A 206 12.83 14.46 28.61
N PHE A 207 13.06 13.80 27.48
CA PHE A 207 13.97 12.66 27.39
C PHE A 207 15.43 13.10 27.43
N ASP A 208 16.32 12.20 27.82
CA ASP A 208 17.77 12.37 27.60
C ASP A 208 18.12 12.22 26.10
N LEU A 209 18.08 13.33 25.38
CA LEU A 209 18.30 13.36 23.93
C LEU A 209 19.74 13.01 23.54
N THR A 210 20.71 13.22 24.43
CA THR A 210 22.11 12.84 24.19
C THR A 210 22.23 11.32 24.20
N LYS A 211 21.72 10.67 25.26
CA LYS A 211 21.71 9.21 25.37
C LYS A 211 20.95 8.53 24.22
N LEU A 212 19.81 9.10 23.80
CA LEU A 212 19.05 8.59 22.66
C LEU A 212 19.74 8.83 21.32
N GLY A 213 20.39 9.98 21.14
CA GLY A 213 21.18 10.28 19.94
C GLY A 213 22.35 9.31 19.75
N GLU A 214 23.02 8.93 20.85
CA GLU A 214 24.09 7.92 20.86
C GLU A 214 23.59 6.50 20.52
N ALA A 215 22.32 6.20 20.80
CA ALA A 215 21.72 4.90 20.50
C ALA A 215 21.32 4.72 19.03
N LEU A 216 21.30 5.78 18.22
CA LEU A 216 20.98 5.72 16.79
C LEU A 216 22.06 4.93 16.03
N VAL A 217 21.65 4.10 15.07
CA VAL A 217 22.54 3.26 14.26
C VAL A 217 22.38 3.61 12.79
N ALA A 218 23.29 4.45 12.26
CA ALA A 218 23.27 4.95 10.89
C ALA A 218 23.28 3.85 9.82
N ASP A 219 24.03 2.77 10.05
CA ASP A 219 24.16 1.65 9.12
C ASP A 219 22.81 0.99 8.79
N ARG A 220 21.81 1.13 9.68
CA ARG A 220 20.46 0.63 9.42
C ARG A 220 19.77 1.36 8.27
N ASP A 221 20.23 2.55 7.87
CA ASP A 221 19.76 3.21 6.65
C ASP A 221 20.03 2.38 5.39
N PHE A 222 21.10 1.57 5.37
CA PHE A 222 21.45 0.75 4.21
C PHE A 222 20.57 -0.50 4.07
N LYS A 223 19.68 -0.78 5.03
CA LYS A 223 18.67 -1.86 4.94
C LYS A 223 17.50 -1.50 4.02
N PHE A 224 17.30 -0.22 3.70
CA PHE A 224 16.18 0.20 2.88
C PHE A 224 16.35 -0.20 1.41
N GLY A 225 15.30 -0.80 0.84
CA GLY A 225 15.07 -0.78 -0.60
C GLY A 225 14.45 0.54 -1.06
N TYR A 226 14.51 0.83 -2.36
CA TYR A 226 14.11 2.11 -2.93
C TYR A 226 12.65 2.46 -2.62
N LEU A 227 11.72 1.52 -2.86
CA LEU A 227 10.29 1.74 -2.60
C LEU A 227 10.01 2.04 -1.12
N GLY A 228 10.74 1.38 -0.22
CA GLY A 228 10.58 1.57 1.23
C GLY A 228 10.99 2.98 1.64
N LEU A 229 12.18 3.43 1.24
CA LEU A 229 12.66 4.77 1.56
C LEU A 229 11.84 5.87 0.87
N GLN A 230 11.49 5.69 -0.39
CA GLN A 230 10.63 6.61 -1.14
C GLN A 230 9.28 6.78 -0.43
N THR A 231 8.69 5.68 0.05
CA THR A 231 7.43 5.72 0.79
C THR A 231 7.55 6.54 2.08
N LEU A 232 8.65 6.38 2.82
CA LEU A 232 8.90 7.16 4.03
C LEU A 232 9.07 8.64 3.72
N TYR A 233 9.89 8.98 2.72
CA TYR A 233 10.14 10.35 2.30
C TYR A 233 8.86 11.07 1.82
N ASP A 234 8.07 10.42 0.96
CA ASP A 234 6.90 11.03 0.36
C ASP A 234 5.80 11.30 1.39
N ARG A 235 5.68 10.43 2.39
CA ARG A 235 4.48 10.41 3.25
C ARG A 235 4.77 10.49 4.74
N TYR A 236 5.79 9.83 5.27
CA TYR A 236 5.95 9.64 6.71
C TYR A 236 6.90 10.63 7.38
N PHE A 237 7.96 11.07 6.70
CA PHE A 237 8.89 12.03 7.26
C PHE A 237 8.23 13.38 7.46
N LEU A 238 8.43 13.95 8.65
CA LEU A 238 7.92 15.27 8.96
C LEU A 238 8.62 16.32 8.09
N HIS A 239 7.87 17.36 7.73
CA HIS A 239 8.32 18.42 6.84
C HIS A 239 7.75 19.78 7.21
N ILE A 240 8.48 20.82 6.82
CA ILE A 240 8.10 22.23 6.96
C ILE A 240 8.19 22.84 5.56
N GLU A 241 7.08 23.39 5.04
CA GLU A 241 7.04 23.98 3.70
C GLU A 241 7.63 23.05 2.62
N GLU A 242 7.17 21.78 2.61
CA GLU A 242 7.66 20.69 1.76
C GLU A 242 9.12 20.23 1.97
N ARG A 243 9.93 20.93 2.77
CA ARG A 243 11.28 20.47 3.11
C ARG A 243 11.23 19.45 4.26
N ARG A 244 11.80 18.27 4.05
CA ARG A 244 11.89 17.24 5.07
C ARG A 244 12.87 17.68 6.16
N ILE A 245 12.49 17.45 7.41
CA ILE A 245 13.32 17.76 8.59
C ILE A 245 13.74 16.49 9.34
N GLU A 246 13.36 15.32 8.85
CA GLU A 246 13.49 14.05 9.55
C GLU A 246 14.31 13.04 8.72
N LEU A 247 15.30 12.43 9.37
CA LEU A 247 16.09 11.33 8.82
C LEU A 247 15.51 9.95 9.20
N PRO A 248 15.80 8.87 8.47
CA PRO A 248 15.19 7.56 8.73
C PRO A 248 15.40 7.02 10.16
N GLN A 249 16.59 7.13 10.75
CA GLN A 249 16.79 6.64 12.13
C GLN A 249 16.10 7.54 13.16
N ILE A 250 16.06 8.86 12.91
CA ILE A 250 15.35 9.82 13.75
C ILE A 250 13.84 9.55 13.72
N PHE A 251 13.30 9.22 12.54
CA PHE A 251 11.90 8.78 12.38
C PHE A 251 11.56 7.60 13.30
N PHE A 252 12.37 6.53 13.29
CA PHE A 252 12.13 5.40 14.18
C PHE A 252 12.29 5.76 15.65
N MET A 253 13.27 6.61 16.00
CA MET A 253 13.47 7.06 17.36
C MET A 253 12.31 7.93 17.86
N ARG A 254 11.78 8.84 17.03
CA ARG A 254 10.56 9.60 17.35
C ARG A 254 9.41 8.67 17.67
N VAL A 255 9.16 7.68 16.82
CA VAL A 255 8.07 6.73 17.03
C VAL A 255 8.26 5.98 18.35
N ALA A 256 9.49 5.52 18.63
CA ALA A 256 9.84 4.82 19.85
C ALA A 256 9.67 5.69 21.11
N MET A 257 10.16 6.94 21.10
CA MET A 257 9.97 7.89 22.20
C MET A 257 8.49 8.18 22.44
N GLY A 258 7.73 8.40 21.36
CA GLY A 258 6.30 8.67 21.45
C GLY A 258 5.55 7.53 22.13
N LEU A 259 5.93 6.27 21.87
CA LEU A 259 5.38 5.08 22.53
C LEU A 259 5.90 4.85 23.95
N ALA A 260 7.05 5.42 24.31
CA ALA A 260 7.66 5.29 25.63
C ALA A 260 7.37 6.49 26.55
N ILE A 261 6.55 7.45 26.13
CA ILE A 261 6.41 8.75 26.82
C ILE A 261 5.86 8.65 28.26
N ASN A 262 5.09 7.60 28.53
CA ASN A 262 4.52 7.31 29.85
C ASN A 262 5.25 6.16 30.58
N GLU A 263 6.34 5.64 30.02
CA GLU A 263 7.15 4.60 30.67
C GLU A 263 7.90 5.14 31.87
N ILE A 264 8.20 4.24 32.82
CA ILE A 264 9.01 4.58 34.00
C ILE A 264 10.47 4.78 33.57
N ASP A 265 11.04 3.79 32.86
CA ASP A 265 12.35 3.89 32.21
C ASP A 265 12.15 4.30 30.75
N ARG A 266 11.92 5.60 30.54
CA ARG A 266 11.60 6.19 29.24
C ARG A 266 12.69 5.91 28.21
N GLU A 267 13.94 6.19 28.54
CA GLU A 267 15.07 6.01 27.64
C GLU A 267 15.33 4.55 27.34
N GLY A 268 15.32 3.67 28.36
CA GLY A 268 15.54 2.24 28.15
C GLY A 268 14.50 1.63 27.23
N ARG A 269 13.22 1.98 27.42
CA ARG A 269 12.13 1.52 26.55
C ARG A 269 12.16 2.14 25.16
N ALA A 270 12.48 3.43 25.04
CA ALA A 270 12.64 4.06 23.73
C ALA A 270 13.77 3.40 22.91
N ILE A 271 14.90 3.07 23.54
CA ILE A 271 16.00 2.37 22.87
C ILE A 271 15.58 0.96 22.46
N GLU A 272 14.87 0.23 23.33
CA GLU A 272 14.33 -1.11 23.02
C GLU A 272 13.39 -1.06 21.80
N PHE A 273 12.42 -0.15 21.80
CA PHE A 273 11.44 0.00 20.72
C PHE A 273 12.11 0.47 19.43
N TYR A 274 13.04 1.42 19.51
CA TYR A 274 13.83 1.88 18.36
C TYR A 274 14.58 0.72 17.70
N ASN A 275 15.20 -0.14 18.50
CA ASN A 275 15.96 -1.28 17.98
C ASN A 275 15.09 -2.24 17.18
N VAL A 276 13.92 -2.59 17.70
CA VAL A 276 12.97 -3.49 17.03
C VAL A 276 12.38 -2.89 15.75
N LEU A 277 12.10 -1.57 15.75
CA LEU A 277 11.58 -0.87 14.58
C LEU A 277 12.62 -0.69 13.48
N SER A 278 13.78 -0.14 13.82
CA SER A 278 14.84 0.18 12.84
C SER A 278 15.60 -1.04 12.34
N SER A 279 15.54 -2.18 13.06
CA SER A 279 16.02 -3.46 12.54
C SER A 279 15.06 -4.11 11.54
N PHE A 280 13.82 -3.60 11.42
CA PHE A 280 12.70 -4.20 10.70
C PHE A 280 12.27 -5.56 11.25
N ASP A 281 12.49 -5.84 12.54
CA ASP A 281 12.00 -7.08 13.17
C ASP A 281 10.49 -6.99 13.40
N PHE A 282 9.99 -5.82 13.76
CA PHE A 282 8.57 -5.52 13.84
C PHE A 282 8.31 -4.10 13.32
N MET A 283 7.12 -3.89 12.77
CA MET A 283 6.70 -2.59 12.28
C MET A 283 5.33 -2.25 12.86
N SER A 284 5.24 -1.09 13.53
CA SER A 284 3.97 -0.55 13.98
C SER A 284 3.07 -0.22 12.79
N SER A 285 1.75 -0.16 13.03
CA SER A 285 0.81 0.25 12.00
C SER A 285 1.06 1.67 11.49
N THR A 286 0.58 1.93 10.27
CA THR A 286 0.62 3.25 9.63
C THR A 286 0.25 4.41 10.56
N PRO A 287 -0.93 4.45 11.23
CA PRO A 287 -1.28 5.56 12.13
C PRO A 287 -0.28 5.78 13.27
N THR A 288 0.26 4.70 13.85
CA THR A 288 1.30 4.81 14.88
C THR A 288 2.58 5.43 14.32
N LEU A 289 3.05 4.98 13.16
CA LEU A 289 4.26 5.53 12.50
C LEU A 289 4.11 7.02 12.14
N PHE A 290 2.93 7.41 11.66
CA PHE A 290 2.63 8.80 11.31
C PHE A 290 2.58 9.72 12.53
N ASN A 291 1.85 9.31 13.57
CA ASN A 291 1.39 10.24 14.61
C ASN A 291 2.13 10.09 15.94
N SER A 292 2.90 9.01 16.16
CA SER A 292 3.65 8.84 17.40
C SER A 292 4.67 9.97 17.60
N GLY A 293 4.66 10.56 18.80
CA GLY A 293 5.49 11.70 19.17
C GLY A 293 4.99 13.06 18.66
N THR A 294 3.88 13.10 17.92
CA THR A 294 3.26 14.35 17.48
C THR A 294 2.24 14.88 18.50
N VAL A 295 1.89 16.17 18.40
CA VAL A 295 0.91 16.84 19.28
C VAL A 295 -0.44 16.11 19.31
N HIS A 296 -0.86 15.54 18.19
CA HIS A 296 -2.10 14.77 18.07
C HIS A 296 -1.78 13.31 17.71
N SER A 297 -1.39 12.55 18.73
CA SER A 297 -1.04 11.12 18.62
C SER A 297 -2.27 10.22 18.41
N GLN A 298 -2.88 10.28 17.22
CA GLN A 298 -3.90 9.32 16.77
C GLN A 298 -3.20 8.04 16.28
N LEU A 299 -2.89 7.15 17.20
CA LEU A 299 -2.06 5.96 16.96
C LEU A 299 -2.84 4.76 16.41
N SER A 300 -4.16 4.74 16.64
CA SER A 300 -5.07 3.72 16.12
C SER A 300 -6.08 4.36 15.16
N SER A 301 -6.35 3.69 14.04
CA SER A 301 -7.21 4.22 12.96
C SER A 301 -8.14 3.15 12.38
N CYS A 302 -8.53 2.15 13.17
CA CYS A 302 -9.49 1.14 12.75
C CYS A 302 -10.51 0.91 13.87
N TYR A 303 -11.79 0.92 13.51
CA TYR A 303 -12.90 0.96 14.45
C TYR A 303 -14.03 0.02 14.05
N LEU A 304 -14.75 -0.49 15.04
CA LEU A 304 -15.97 -1.28 14.85
C LEU A 304 -17.10 -0.70 15.71
N SER A 305 -18.29 -0.57 15.14
CA SER A 305 -19.49 -0.16 15.87
C SER A 305 -20.72 -0.95 15.44
N THR A 306 -21.75 -0.95 16.30
CA THR A 306 -23.08 -1.48 16.01
C THR A 306 -24.10 -0.34 16.02
N VAL A 307 -25.00 -0.31 15.05
CA VAL A 307 -25.97 0.78 14.86
C VAL A 307 -27.29 0.41 15.53
N SER A 308 -27.82 1.29 16.38
CA SER A 308 -29.10 1.08 17.07
C SER A 308 -30.31 1.30 16.16
N ASP A 309 -31.44 0.61 16.43
CA ASP A 309 -32.68 0.70 15.65
C ASP A 309 -33.60 1.87 16.07
N ASP A 310 -33.02 3.06 16.17
CA ASP A 310 -33.72 4.32 16.41
C ASP A 310 -33.03 5.46 15.65
N LEU A 311 -33.78 6.53 15.34
CA LEU A 311 -33.27 7.57 14.45
C LEU A 311 -32.10 8.34 15.08
N ASP A 312 -32.14 8.58 16.38
CA ASP A 312 -31.08 9.29 17.09
C ASP A 312 -29.80 8.44 17.12
N GLY A 313 -29.93 7.13 17.40
CA GLY A 313 -28.84 6.15 17.34
C GLY A 313 -28.22 6.03 15.95
N ILE A 314 -29.02 5.99 14.89
CA ILE A 314 -28.53 5.94 13.49
C ILE A 314 -27.71 7.19 13.16
N TYR A 315 -28.23 8.39 13.44
CA TYR A 315 -27.50 9.62 13.14
C TYR A 315 -26.32 9.87 14.08
N GLN A 316 -26.38 9.38 15.31
CA GLN A 316 -25.24 9.39 16.23
C GLN A 316 -24.11 8.49 15.69
N ALA A 317 -24.41 7.30 15.18
CA ALA A 317 -23.43 6.43 14.55
C ALA A 317 -22.79 7.09 13.31
N ILE A 318 -23.58 7.77 12.47
CA ILE A 318 -23.07 8.54 11.31
C ILE A 318 -22.16 9.68 11.75
N LYS A 319 -22.52 10.41 12.81
CA LYS A 319 -21.69 11.47 13.41
C LYS A 319 -20.38 10.91 13.94
N GLU A 320 -20.42 9.79 14.66
CA GLU A 320 -19.23 9.13 15.18
C GLU A 320 -18.32 8.64 14.04
N ASN A 321 -18.91 8.08 12.97
CA ASN A 321 -18.17 7.71 11.78
C ASN A 321 -17.41 8.90 11.17
N ALA A 322 -18.07 10.06 11.04
CA ALA A 322 -17.43 11.28 10.54
C ALA A 322 -16.27 11.74 11.45
N LEU A 323 -16.44 11.69 12.78
CA LEU A 323 -15.38 12.08 13.72
C LEU A 323 -14.18 11.14 13.67
N LEU A 324 -14.41 9.83 13.53
CA LEU A 324 -13.37 8.81 13.42
C LEU A 324 -12.63 8.89 12.06
N GLN A 325 -13.35 9.16 10.98
CA GLN A 325 -12.76 9.30 9.63
C GLN A 325 -11.95 10.59 9.46
N LYS A 326 -12.24 11.65 10.23
CA LYS A 326 -11.49 12.92 10.20
C LYS A 326 -9.97 12.71 10.30
N TYR A 327 -9.55 11.70 11.07
CA TYR A 327 -8.15 11.34 11.28
C TYR A 327 -7.77 10.02 10.61
N ALA A 328 -8.32 9.75 9.42
CA ALA A 328 -8.01 8.57 8.61
C ALA A 328 -8.46 7.22 9.20
N GLY A 329 -9.50 7.21 10.04
CA GLY A 329 -10.09 5.98 10.57
C GLY A 329 -10.82 5.16 9.51
N GLY A 330 -10.49 3.87 9.39
CA GLY A 330 -11.29 2.87 8.69
C GLY A 330 -12.35 2.27 9.61
N ILE A 331 -13.56 2.02 9.10
CA ILE A 331 -14.72 1.69 9.93
C ILE A 331 -15.41 0.41 9.45
N GLY A 332 -15.70 -0.51 10.37
CA GLY A 332 -16.72 -1.55 10.21
C GLY A 332 -17.99 -1.19 10.99
N ASN A 333 -19.12 -1.10 10.31
CA ASN A 333 -20.41 -0.85 10.95
C ASN A 333 -21.29 -2.08 10.83
N ASP A 334 -21.73 -2.62 11.94
CA ASP A 334 -22.87 -3.54 11.96
C ASP A 334 -24.19 -2.76 11.82
N TRP A 335 -24.93 -3.09 10.77
CA TRP A 335 -26.24 -2.50 10.46
C TRP A 335 -27.40 -3.48 10.68
N THR A 336 -27.11 -4.69 11.16
CA THR A 336 -28.12 -5.75 11.36
C THR A 336 -29.26 -5.34 12.28
N PRO A 337 -29.07 -4.54 13.36
CA PRO A 337 -30.19 -4.19 14.23
C PRO A 337 -31.25 -3.29 13.56
N VAL A 338 -30.89 -2.51 12.53
CA VAL A 338 -31.77 -1.52 11.90
C VAL A 338 -32.93 -2.23 11.17
N ARG A 339 -34.18 -1.86 11.49
CA ARG A 339 -35.36 -2.55 10.96
C ARG A 339 -35.48 -2.46 9.44
N ALA A 340 -35.93 -3.57 8.85
CA ALA A 340 -36.03 -3.73 7.41
C ALA A 340 -37.22 -2.99 6.76
N LEU A 341 -37.27 -2.98 5.43
CA LEU A 341 -38.36 -2.42 4.63
C LEU A 341 -39.73 -3.00 5.04
N GLY A 342 -40.72 -2.13 5.20
CA GLY A 342 -42.09 -2.52 5.55
C GLY A 342 -42.37 -2.68 7.04
N SER A 343 -41.33 -2.65 7.88
CA SER A 343 -41.45 -2.70 9.35
C SER A 343 -42.23 -1.50 9.89
N ARG A 344 -43.07 -1.71 10.90
CA ARG A 344 -43.87 -0.62 11.48
C ARG A 344 -42.98 0.33 12.29
N ILE A 345 -43.22 1.63 12.15
CA ILE A 345 -42.58 2.66 12.97
C ILE A 345 -43.55 3.12 14.05
N LYS A 346 -43.21 2.85 15.32
CA LYS A 346 -43.96 3.33 16.49
C LYS A 346 -43.75 4.85 16.59
N GLY A 347 -44.83 5.62 16.70
CA GLY A 347 -44.79 7.09 16.75
C GLY A 347 -45.32 7.74 15.47
N THR A 348 -44.67 7.53 14.32
CA THR A 348 -45.11 8.10 13.03
C THR A 348 -46.24 7.31 12.37
N ASN A 349 -46.51 6.09 12.84
CA ASN A 349 -47.48 5.15 12.30
C ASN A 349 -47.26 4.81 10.80
N GLY A 350 -46.05 5.05 10.30
CA GLY A 350 -45.61 4.71 8.94
C GLY A 350 -44.88 3.36 8.87
N LYS A 351 -44.33 3.07 7.69
CA LYS A 351 -43.48 1.89 7.42
C LYS A 351 -42.05 2.33 7.10
N SER A 352 -41.07 1.59 7.63
CA SER A 352 -39.64 1.78 7.34
C SER A 352 -39.36 1.56 5.86
N GLN A 353 -38.37 2.29 5.34
CA GLN A 353 -37.80 2.11 3.99
C GLN A 353 -36.61 1.15 3.99
N GLY A 354 -36.31 0.53 5.14
CA GLY A 354 -35.21 -0.39 5.32
C GLY A 354 -33.88 0.30 5.58
N VAL A 355 -32.82 -0.49 5.56
CA VAL A 355 -31.46 -0.07 5.90
C VAL A 355 -30.76 0.69 4.75
N ILE A 356 -31.16 0.42 3.51
CA ILE A 356 -30.51 0.93 2.29
C ILE A 356 -30.41 2.48 2.23
N PRO A 357 -31.46 3.26 2.56
CA PRO A 357 -31.34 4.73 2.55
C PRO A 357 -30.33 5.27 3.58
N PHE A 358 -30.22 4.64 4.76
CA PHE A 358 -29.25 5.06 5.78
C PHE A 358 -27.82 4.69 5.36
N LEU A 359 -27.64 3.53 4.71
CA LEU A 359 -26.39 3.14 4.07
C LEU A 359 -25.94 4.15 3.00
N LYS A 360 -26.87 4.77 2.26
CA LYS A 360 -26.57 5.88 1.34
C LYS A 360 -26.05 7.12 2.07
N VAL A 361 -26.65 7.49 3.21
CA VAL A 361 -26.14 8.61 4.02
C VAL A 361 -24.73 8.32 4.55
N ALA A 362 -24.47 7.08 4.99
CA ALA A 362 -23.14 6.67 5.43
C ALA A 362 -22.11 6.69 4.28
N ASN A 363 -22.51 6.25 3.08
CA ASN A 363 -21.70 6.36 1.85
C ASN A 363 -21.29 7.81 1.58
N ASP A 364 -22.25 8.72 1.54
CA ASP A 364 -21.98 10.12 1.18
C ASP A 364 -21.20 10.84 2.29
N THR A 365 -21.36 10.40 3.55
CA THR A 365 -20.52 10.87 4.67
C THR A 365 -19.06 10.45 4.46
N ALA A 366 -18.79 9.22 4.02
CA ALA A 366 -17.43 8.75 3.75
C ALA A 366 -16.75 9.53 2.60
N VAL A 367 -17.54 9.99 1.62
CA VAL A 367 -17.07 10.86 0.52
C VAL A 367 -16.89 12.33 0.96
N ALA A 368 -17.65 12.79 1.95
CA ALA A 368 -17.50 14.13 2.50
C ALA A 368 -16.26 14.22 3.42
N VAL A 369 -16.00 13.19 4.23
CA VAL A 369 -14.95 13.19 5.25
C VAL A 369 -13.71 12.44 4.75
N ASN A 370 -13.00 13.09 3.84
CA ASN A 370 -11.85 12.53 3.13
C ASN A 370 -10.56 12.58 3.94
N GLN A 371 -10.45 11.85 5.06
CA GLN A 371 -9.21 11.60 5.84
C GLN A 371 -8.17 12.76 5.85
N GLY A 372 -8.60 14.00 6.10
CA GLY A 372 -7.74 15.19 6.10
C GLY A 372 -7.03 15.50 4.76
N GLY A 373 -7.62 15.11 3.63
CA GLY A 373 -7.08 15.31 2.27
C GLY A 373 -6.04 14.29 1.82
N LYS A 374 -5.61 13.36 2.70
CA LYS A 374 -4.51 12.42 2.40
C LYS A 374 -4.97 11.13 1.71
N ARG A 375 -6.18 10.63 2.02
CA ARG A 375 -6.76 9.38 1.48
C ARG A 375 -8.30 9.45 1.47
N LYS A 376 -8.96 8.62 0.65
CA LYS A 376 -10.44 8.51 0.65
C LYS A 376 -10.92 7.83 1.94
N GLY A 377 -11.99 8.34 2.55
CA GLY A 377 -12.68 7.67 3.66
C GLY A 377 -13.14 6.28 3.23
N ALA A 378 -13.06 5.29 4.12
CA ALA A 378 -13.45 3.92 3.83
C ALA A 378 -14.26 3.35 4.99
N VAL A 379 -15.40 2.76 4.66
CA VAL A 379 -16.34 2.17 5.61
C VAL A 379 -16.90 0.88 5.02
N CYS A 380 -17.10 -0.13 5.85
CA CYS A 380 -17.75 -1.38 5.50
C CYS A 380 -19.05 -1.54 6.29
N GLY A 381 -20.18 -1.69 5.61
CA GLY A 381 -21.45 -2.09 6.21
C GLY A 381 -21.56 -3.61 6.31
N TYR A 382 -21.92 -4.12 7.48
CA TYR A 382 -22.18 -5.54 7.73
C TYR A 382 -23.67 -5.80 7.91
N LEU A 383 -24.15 -6.93 7.38
CA LEU A 383 -25.55 -7.35 7.51
C LEU A 383 -25.65 -8.88 7.64
N GLU A 384 -26.44 -9.36 8.60
CA GLU A 384 -26.71 -10.80 8.75
C GLU A 384 -27.58 -11.36 7.62
N THR A 385 -27.33 -12.62 7.26
CA THR A 385 -27.94 -13.28 6.09
C THR A 385 -29.46 -13.51 6.21
N TRP A 386 -30.04 -13.46 7.41
CA TRP A 386 -31.50 -13.54 7.60
C TRP A 386 -32.20 -12.18 7.56
N HIS A 387 -31.46 -11.08 7.40
CA HIS A 387 -32.08 -9.76 7.35
C HIS A 387 -32.98 -9.62 6.11
N LEU A 388 -34.18 -9.06 6.26
CA LEU A 388 -35.16 -8.97 5.17
C LEU A 388 -34.68 -8.12 3.97
N ASP A 389 -33.83 -7.13 4.20
CA ASP A 389 -33.22 -6.30 3.14
C ASP A 389 -31.98 -6.93 2.48
N ILE A 390 -31.61 -8.18 2.82
CA ILE A 390 -30.35 -8.80 2.35
C ILE A 390 -30.23 -8.87 0.83
N GLU A 391 -31.34 -9.09 0.12
CA GLU A 391 -31.32 -9.21 -1.33
C GLU A 391 -31.02 -7.89 -2.05
N GLU A 392 -31.41 -6.76 -1.46
CA GLU A 392 -31.08 -5.43 -1.98
C GLU A 392 -29.69 -4.99 -1.53
N PHE A 393 -29.28 -5.38 -0.32
CA PHE A 393 -27.92 -5.18 0.18
C PHE A 393 -26.87 -5.79 -0.76
N LEU A 394 -27.17 -6.97 -1.33
CA LEU A 394 -26.36 -7.63 -2.35
C LEU A 394 -26.14 -6.79 -3.63
N ASP A 395 -27.07 -5.90 -3.96
CA ASP A 395 -27.04 -5.12 -5.20
C ASP A 395 -26.40 -3.73 -5.02
N LEU A 396 -26.00 -3.35 -3.80
CA LEU A 396 -25.51 -2.02 -3.44
C LEU A 396 -24.29 -1.55 -4.27
N ARG A 397 -23.45 -2.50 -4.73
CA ARG A 397 -22.21 -2.24 -5.48
C ARG A 397 -22.32 -2.50 -6.97
N LYS A 398 -23.52 -2.79 -7.49
CA LYS A 398 -23.74 -2.88 -8.94
C LYS A 398 -23.53 -1.53 -9.61
N ASN A 399 -22.88 -1.55 -10.78
CA ASN A 399 -22.67 -0.35 -11.60
C ASN A 399 -23.94 0.14 -12.30
N THR A 400 -24.99 -0.70 -12.38
CA THR A 400 -26.26 -0.37 -13.05
C THR A 400 -27.45 -0.52 -12.09
N GLY A 401 -28.55 0.16 -12.42
CA GLY A 401 -29.79 0.20 -11.64
C GLY A 401 -30.09 1.58 -11.06
N ASP A 402 -31.00 1.65 -10.10
CA ASP A 402 -31.40 2.91 -9.45
C ASP A 402 -30.31 3.39 -8.47
N ASP A 403 -29.69 4.54 -8.78
CA ASP A 403 -28.61 5.14 -7.98
C ASP A 403 -29.01 5.44 -6.52
N ARG A 404 -30.32 5.66 -6.28
CA ARG A 404 -30.85 5.86 -4.92
C ARG A 404 -30.67 4.63 -4.03
N ARG A 405 -30.46 3.45 -4.63
CA ARG A 405 -30.22 2.17 -3.95
C ARG A 405 -28.80 1.65 -4.21
N ARG A 406 -27.83 2.55 -4.41
CA ARG A 406 -26.41 2.21 -4.62
C ARG A 406 -25.51 2.97 -3.66
N THR A 407 -24.43 2.31 -3.23
CA THR A 407 -23.41 2.87 -2.34
C THR A 407 -22.03 2.54 -2.91
N HIS A 408 -21.61 3.27 -3.94
CA HIS A 408 -20.38 2.99 -4.69
C HIS A 408 -19.09 3.16 -3.87
N ASP A 409 -19.12 4.02 -2.85
CA ASP A 409 -17.98 4.41 -2.02
C ASP A 409 -17.95 3.68 -0.66
N MET A 410 -18.93 2.81 -0.39
CA MET A 410 -18.99 1.99 0.82
C MET A 410 -18.74 0.51 0.49
N ASN A 411 -17.91 -0.16 1.29
CA ASN A 411 -17.75 -1.61 1.23
C ASN A 411 -18.93 -2.30 1.93
N THR A 412 -19.18 -3.56 1.57
CA THR A 412 -20.24 -4.36 2.19
C THR A 412 -19.73 -5.76 2.51
N ALA A 413 -20.22 -6.35 3.60
CA ALA A 413 -19.88 -7.68 4.03
C ALA A 413 -21.09 -8.42 4.64
N HIS A 414 -21.14 -9.73 4.43
CA HIS A 414 -22.10 -10.63 5.05
C HIS A 414 -21.60 -11.10 6.41
N TRP A 415 -22.49 -11.09 7.40
CA TRP A 415 -22.29 -11.73 8.70
C TRP A 415 -23.08 -13.05 8.73
N VAL A 416 -22.44 -14.14 8.32
CA VAL A 416 -23.11 -15.41 8.00
C VAL A 416 -23.18 -16.32 9.23
N PRO A 417 -24.38 -16.70 9.73
CA PRO A 417 -24.51 -17.74 10.74
C PRO A 417 -24.27 -19.14 10.12
N ASP A 418 -23.72 -20.08 10.89
CA ASP A 418 -23.43 -21.44 10.45
C ASP A 418 -24.70 -22.18 10.02
N LEU A 419 -25.84 -21.88 10.66
CA LEU A 419 -27.14 -22.46 10.29
C LEU A 419 -27.50 -22.17 8.82
N PHE A 420 -27.17 -20.98 8.31
CA PHE A 420 -27.42 -20.68 6.89
C PHE A 420 -26.62 -21.63 5.98
N MET A 421 -25.34 -21.87 6.31
CA MET A 421 -24.50 -22.80 5.55
C MET A 421 -25.02 -24.25 5.63
N GLN A 422 -25.55 -24.67 6.78
CA GLN A 422 -26.23 -25.97 6.92
C GLN A 422 -27.45 -26.05 5.98
N ARG A 423 -28.30 -25.01 5.95
CA ARG A 423 -29.46 -24.94 5.04
C ARG A 423 -29.06 -24.95 3.56
N VAL A 424 -27.91 -24.37 3.20
CA VAL A 424 -27.35 -24.45 1.84
C VAL A 424 -26.98 -25.89 1.48
N ILE A 425 -26.29 -26.60 2.38
CA ILE A 425 -25.87 -28.00 2.18
C ILE A 425 -27.10 -28.91 2.04
N ASP A 426 -28.10 -28.73 2.90
CA ASP A 426 -29.32 -29.52 2.94
C ASP A 426 -30.33 -29.13 1.84
N ASN A 427 -30.01 -28.13 1.02
CA ASN A 427 -30.90 -27.55 0.01
C ASN A 427 -32.29 -27.16 0.59
N ALA A 428 -32.28 -26.58 1.79
CA ALA A 428 -33.46 -26.20 2.55
C ALA A 428 -33.89 -24.75 2.28
N GLU A 429 -35.05 -24.38 2.81
CA GLU A 429 -35.51 -22.99 2.83
C GLU A 429 -34.78 -22.17 3.91
N TRP A 430 -34.74 -20.87 3.67
CA TRP A 430 -34.23 -19.85 4.58
C TRP A 430 -35.27 -18.74 4.71
N THR A 431 -35.58 -18.36 5.95
CA THR A 431 -36.55 -17.32 6.26
C THR A 431 -35.86 -16.00 6.59
N LEU A 432 -36.28 -14.95 5.91
CA LEU A 432 -35.82 -13.60 6.13
C LEU A 432 -36.79 -12.86 7.06
N PHE A 433 -36.25 -12.11 8.01
CA PHE A 433 -37.01 -11.39 9.05
C PHE A 433 -36.56 -9.94 9.17
N SER A 434 -37.46 -9.09 9.68
CA SER A 434 -37.07 -7.77 10.20
C SER A 434 -36.54 -7.91 11.63
N PRO A 435 -35.37 -7.35 11.98
CA PRO A 435 -34.81 -7.39 13.34
C PRO A 435 -35.79 -6.91 14.42
N SER A 436 -36.66 -5.95 14.10
CA SER A 436 -37.66 -5.44 15.04
C SER A 436 -38.69 -6.48 15.50
N ASP A 437 -38.90 -7.55 14.74
CA ASP A 437 -39.80 -8.66 15.08
C ASP A 437 -39.05 -9.85 15.75
N VAL A 438 -37.71 -9.87 15.63
CA VAL A 438 -36.82 -10.94 16.14
C VAL A 438 -35.57 -10.37 16.85
N PRO A 439 -35.73 -9.46 17.83
CA PRO A 439 -34.66 -8.56 18.28
C PRO A 439 -33.49 -9.25 19.00
N ASP A 440 -33.67 -10.47 19.48
CA ASP A 440 -32.66 -11.25 20.20
C ASP A 440 -31.80 -12.13 19.29
N LEU A 441 -32.11 -12.25 17.99
CA LEU A 441 -31.35 -13.11 17.08
C LEU A 441 -29.92 -12.60 16.84
N HIS A 442 -29.74 -11.29 16.77
CA HIS A 442 -28.45 -10.69 16.46
C HIS A 442 -27.41 -11.00 17.55
N ASP A 443 -27.83 -10.95 18.81
CA ASP A 443 -26.97 -11.21 19.98
C ASP A 443 -26.75 -12.71 20.25
N LYS A 444 -27.50 -13.60 19.59
CA LYS A 444 -27.37 -15.05 19.73
C LYS A 444 -26.47 -15.62 18.64
N PHE A 445 -25.70 -16.65 18.97
CA PHE A 445 -24.85 -17.40 18.04
C PHE A 445 -24.88 -18.90 18.33
N GLY A 446 -24.37 -19.71 17.40
CA GLY A 446 -24.27 -21.16 17.49
C GLY A 446 -25.63 -21.84 17.75
N ARG A 447 -25.66 -22.77 18.71
CA ARG A 447 -26.88 -23.54 19.04
C ARG A 447 -28.03 -22.66 19.55
N ALA A 448 -27.72 -21.61 20.30
CA ALA A 448 -28.73 -20.70 20.84
C ALA A 448 -29.40 -19.89 19.72
N PHE A 449 -28.62 -19.44 18.74
CA PHE A 449 -29.14 -18.82 17.53
C PHE A 449 -30.04 -19.79 16.76
N ALA A 450 -29.54 -21.00 16.48
CA ALA A 450 -30.28 -21.97 15.68
C ALA A 450 -31.64 -22.33 16.31
N ALA A 451 -31.68 -22.52 17.63
CA ALA A 451 -32.93 -22.80 18.35
C ALA A 451 -33.92 -21.61 18.28
N ALA A 452 -33.43 -20.38 18.51
CA ALA A 452 -34.26 -19.18 18.44
C ALA A 452 -34.78 -18.91 17.03
N TYR A 453 -33.92 -19.08 16.02
CA TYR A 453 -34.26 -18.89 14.62
C TYR A 453 -35.37 -19.86 14.17
N CYS A 454 -35.23 -21.15 14.47
CA CYS A 454 -36.26 -22.15 14.15
C CYS A 454 -37.60 -21.86 14.87
N GLU A 455 -37.56 -21.36 16.12
CA GLU A 455 -38.78 -20.95 16.81
C GLU A 455 -39.45 -19.73 16.14
N TYR A 456 -38.67 -18.78 15.63
CA TYR A 456 -39.22 -17.66 14.86
C TYR A 456 -39.81 -18.10 13.52
N GLU A 457 -39.20 -19.07 12.84
CA GLU A 457 -39.82 -19.71 11.66
C GLU A 457 -41.17 -20.34 12.00
N ARG A 458 -41.27 -21.06 13.14
CA ARG A 458 -42.53 -21.63 13.62
C ARG A 458 -43.58 -20.55 13.94
N ARG A 459 -43.16 -19.42 14.51
CA ARG A 459 -44.05 -18.27 14.78
C ARG A 459 -44.53 -17.60 13.50
N ALA A 460 -43.72 -17.59 12.45
CA ALA A 460 -44.13 -17.14 11.13
C ALA A 460 -45.17 -18.10 10.52
N ASP A 461 -44.97 -19.42 10.64
CA ASP A 461 -45.96 -20.42 10.19
C ASP A 461 -47.31 -20.33 10.92
N LEU A 462 -47.31 -19.82 12.16
CA LEU A 462 -48.50 -19.59 12.96
C LEU A 462 -49.12 -18.19 12.77
N ASP A 463 -48.69 -17.43 11.75
CA ASP A 463 -49.14 -16.06 11.47
C ASP A 463 -48.94 -15.05 12.62
N VAL A 464 -48.08 -15.38 13.59
CA VAL A 464 -47.73 -14.47 14.69
C VAL A 464 -46.78 -13.37 14.18
N ILE A 465 -45.83 -13.74 13.33
CA ILE A 465 -44.95 -12.80 12.61
C ILE A 465 -45.45 -12.70 11.17
N LYS A 466 -45.93 -11.52 10.80
CA LYS A 466 -46.53 -11.29 9.47
C LYS A 466 -45.53 -10.82 8.42
N LEU A 467 -44.43 -10.21 8.84
CA LEU A 467 -43.42 -9.66 7.94
C LEU A 467 -42.23 -10.61 7.87
N PHE A 468 -42.27 -11.53 6.90
CA PHE A 468 -41.17 -12.44 6.61
C PHE A 468 -41.15 -12.79 5.12
N LYS A 469 -40.05 -13.38 4.65
CA LYS A 469 -39.94 -13.91 3.29
C LYS A 469 -39.17 -15.23 3.30
N ARG A 470 -39.71 -16.28 2.68
CA ARG A 470 -38.98 -17.54 2.46
C ARG A 470 -38.25 -17.53 1.11
N VAL A 471 -37.01 -17.99 1.12
CA VAL A 471 -36.16 -18.14 -0.06
C VAL A 471 -35.43 -19.47 -0.01
N SER A 472 -35.00 -20.00 -1.15
CA SER A 472 -34.08 -21.13 -1.17
C SER A 472 -32.71 -20.68 -0.68
N ALA A 473 -32.17 -21.35 0.35
CA ALA A 473 -30.84 -21.04 0.88
C ALA A 473 -29.77 -21.16 -0.22
N LEU A 474 -29.85 -22.21 -1.04
CA LEU A 474 -28.95 -22.43 -2.17
C LEU A 474 -29.01 -21.30 -3.21
N GLN A 475 -30.20 -20.79 -3.53
CA GLN A 475 -30.33 -19.68 -4.48
C GLN A 475 -29.82 -18.37 -3.91
N LEU A 476 -30.08 -18.09 -2.63
CA LEU A 476 -29.51 -16.92 -1.96
C LEU A 476 -27.98 -16.99 -1.94
N TRP A 477 -27.42 -18.15 -1.60
CA TRP A 477 -25.97 -18.38 -1.62
C TRP A 477 -25.36 -18.19 -3.01
N ARG A 478 -26.00 -18.74 -4.06
CA ARG A 478 -25.59 -18.48 -5.45
C ARG A 478 -25.59 -16.99 -5.78
N LYS A 479 -26.63 -16.25 -5.38
CA LYS A 479 -26.70 -14.80 -5.57
C LYS A 479 -25.56 -14.08 -4.84
N MET A 480 -25.27 -14.45 -3.58
CA MET A 480 -24.15 -13.89 -2.81
C MET A 480 -22.81 -14.07 -3.55
N LEU A 481 -22.53 -15.28 -4.02
CA LEU A 481 -21.31 -15.59 -4.76
C LEU A 481 -21.24 -14.88 -6.12
N SER A 482 -22.35 -14.80 -6.85
CA SER A 482 -22.41 -14.07 -8.12
C SER A 482 -22.11 -12.59 -7.92
N MET A 483 -22.63 -11.95 -6.87
CA MET A 483 -22.35 -10.53 -6.59
C MET A 483 -20.91 -10.30 -6.16
N LEU A 484 -20.38 -11.19 -5.32
CA LEU A 484 -18.96 -11.17 -4.94
C LEU A 484 -18.07 -11.30 -6.19
N PHE A 485 -18.42 -12.17 -7.14
CA PHE A 485 -17.70 -12.32 -8.40
C PHE A 485 -17.81 -11.08 -9.30
N GLU A 486 -19.01 -10.53 -9.47
CA GLU A 486 -19.26 -9.39 -10.37
C GLU A 486 -18.71 -8.06 -9.85
N THR A 487 -18.77 -7.84 -8.53
CA THR A 487 -18.52 -6.52 -7.91
C THR A 487 -17.42 -6.52 -6.85
N GLY A 488 -16.89 -7.69 -6.49
CA GLY A 488 -16.01 -7.86 -5.34
C GLY A 488 -16.71 -7.75 -3.98
N HIS A 489 -18.04 -7.65 -3.96
CA HIS A 489 -18.86 -7.40 -2.76
C HIS A 489 -20.23 -8.12 -2.82
N PRO A 490 -20.87 -8.35 -1.66
CA PRO A 490 -20.32 -8.22 -0.32
C PRO A 490 -19.31 -9.33 0.02
N TRP A 491 -18.35 -9.05 0.91
CA TRP A 491 -17.45 -10.08 1.43
C TRP A 491 -18.19 -11.10 2.30
N ILE A 492 -17.53 -12.22 2.62
CA ILE A 492 -18.13 -13.30 3.40
C ILE A 492 -17.37 -13.45 4.71
N THR A 493 -18.04 -13.23 5.83
CA THR A 493 -17.50 -13.41 7.18
C THR A 493 -18.46 -14.25 8.02
N PHE A 494 -17.95 -15.07 8.94
CA PHE A 494 -18.74 -16.09 9.63
C PHE A 494 -18.96 -15.74 11.10
N LYS A 495 -20.22 -15.47 11.45
CA LYS A 495 -20.65 -15.00 12.78
C LYS A 495 -20.28 -15.94 13.91
N ASP A 496 -20.62 -17.22 13.73
CA ASP A 496 -20.55 -18.20 14.82
C ASP A 496 -19.10 -18.53 15.16
N ALA A 497 -18.24 -18.73 14.17
CA ALA A 497 -16.81 -18.94 14.38
C ALA A 497 -16.14 -17.77 15.12
N CYS A 498 -16.53 -16.54 14.81
CA CYS A 498 -16.00 -15.34 15.48
C CYS A 498 -16.45 -15.27 16.94
N ASN A 499 -17.74 -15.49 17.20
CA ASN A 499 -18.28 -15.40 18.56
C ASN A 499 -17.85 -16.58 19.45
N ILE A 500 -17.93 -17.82 18.96
CA ILE A 500 -17.57 -19.04 19.73
C ILE A 500 -16.09 -19.03 20.17
N ARG A 501 -15.21 -18.41 19.37
CA ARG A 501 -13.77 -18.34 19.65
C ARG A 501 -13.33 -17.03 20.31
N SER A 502 -14.24 -16.06 20.46
CA SER A 502 -13.91 -14.79 21.10
C SER A 502 -13.58 -15.02 22.58
N PRO A 503 -12.43 -14.51 23.08
CA PRO A 503 -12.12 -14.59 24.51
C PRO A 503 -13.06 -13.72 25.36
N GLN A 504 -13.76 -12.76 24.74
CA GLN A 504 -14.59 -11.75 25.41
C GLN A 504 -16.09 -12.11 25.44
N GLN A 505 -16.47 -13.37 25.18
CA GLN A 505 -17.88 -13.84 25.20
C GLN A 505 -18.62 -13.54 26.52
N HIS A 506 -17.90 -13.47 27.63
CA HIS A 506 -18.45 -13.27 28.97
C HIS A 506 -18.94 -11.83 29.24
N VAL A 507 -18.57 -10.87 28.38
CA VAL A 507 -18.84 -9.42 28.58
C VAL A 507 -19.45 -8.71 27.37
N GLY A 508 -19.73 -9.43 26.28
CA GLY A 508 -20.36 -8.87 25.10
C GLY A 508 -20.38 -9.84 23.91
N VAL A 509 -20.80 -9.31 22.76
CA VAL A 509 -20.98 -10.05 21.50
C VAL A 509 -20.21 -9.35 20.38
N VAL A 510 -19.62 -10.13 19.48
CA VAL A 510 -19.01 -9.65 18.25
C VAL A 510 -20.11 -9.53 17.18
N HIS A 511 -20.56 -8.30 16.92
CA HIS A 511 -21.64 -8.02 15.99
C HIS A 511 -21.20 -7.99 14.50
N SER A 512 -19.93 -7.71 14.25
CA SER A 512 -19.33 -7.70 12.91
C SER A 512 -17.80 -7.76 12.99
N SER A 513 -17.14 -7.67 11.83
CA SER A 513 -15.71 -7.43 11.73
C SER A 513 -15.41 -5.98 11.33
N ASN A 514 -14.13 -5.62 11.20
CA ASN A 514 -13.69 -4.28 10.83
C ASN A 514 -13.71 -4.08 9.30
N LEU A 515 -13.19 -2.94 8.82
CA LEU A 515 -13.04 -2.65 7.39
C LEU A 515 -12.26 -3.73 6.63
N CYS A 516 -11.25 -4.36 7.24
CA CYS A 516 -10.34 -5.30 6.57
C CYS A 516 -10.62 -6.77 6.91
N THR A 517 -11.71 -7.07 7.64
CA THR A 517 -12.23 -8.41 7.96
C THR A 517 -11.38 -9.28 8.90
N GLU A 518 -10.35 -8.72 9.55
CA GLU A 518 -9.42 -9.46 10.42
C GLU A 518 -9.70 -9.32 11.94
N ILE A 519 -10.54 -8.35 12.33
CA ILE A 519 -10.79 -8.02 13.74
C ILE A 519 -12.15 -8.53 14.20
N THR A 520 -12.21 -9.09 15.41
CA THR A 520 -13.42 -9.71 15.99
C THR A 520 -13.60 -9.27 17.44
N LEU A 521 -13.89 -7.98 17.61
CA LEU A 521 -14.06 -7.36 18.93
C LEU A 521 -15.52 -7.05 19.21
N ASN A 522 -15.88 -7.08 20.50
CA ASN A 522 -17.23 -6.76 20.94
C ASN A 522 -17.54 -5.29 20.69
N THR A 523 -18.80 -5.00 20.37
CA THR A 523 -19.33 -3.63 20.25
C THR A 523 -20.64 -3.52 21.02
N SER A 524 -21.03 -2.30 21.40
CA SER A 524 -22.34 -2.04 22.01
C SER A 524 -22.75 -0.59 21.77
N ALA A 525 -23.94 -0.20 22.24
CA ALA A 525 -24.40 1.19 22.24
C ALA A 525 -23.43 2.17 22.95
N THR A 526 -22.52 1.67 23.80
CA THR A 526 -21.56 2.50 24.55
C THR A 526 -20.09 2.16 24.26
N GLU A 527 -19.83 1.19 23.38
CA GLU A 527 -18.49 0.68 23.10
C GLU A 527 -18.26 0.58 21.59
N ILE A 528 -17.34 1.41 21.09
CA ILE A 528 -16.77 1.30 19.74
C ILE A 528 -15.43 0.61 19.90
N ALA A 529 -15.27 -0.57 19.32
CA ALA A 529 -14.00 -1.28 19.41
C ALA A 529 -12.92 -0.56 18.59
N VAL A 530 -11.67 -0.67 19.05
CA VAL A 530 -10.51 -0.02 18.44
C VAL A 530 -9.46 -1.08 18.17
N CYS A 531 -8.86 -1.07 16.98
CA CYS A 531 -7.81 -2.02 16.62
C CYS A 531 -6.44 -1.36 16.78
N ASN A 532 -5.61 -1.90 17.68
CA ASN A 532 -4.24 -1.47 17.91
C ASN A 532 -3.30 -2.47 17.21
N LEU A 533 -2.70 -2.09 16.09
CA LEU A 533 -2.08 -3.04 15.16
C LEU A 533 -0.57 -2.83 14.98
N GLY A 534 0.10 -3.93 14.68
CA GLY A 534 1.48 -3.97 14.20
C GLY A 534 1.83 -5.37 13.67
N SER A 535 2.92 -5.48 12.93
CA SER A 535 3.26 -6.71 12.20
C SER A 535 4.70 -7.13 12.45
N VAL A 536 4.89 -8.42 12.76
CA VAL A 536 6.21 -9.05 12.87
C VAL A 536 6.72 -9.41 11.47
N ASN A 537 7.97 -9.07 11.17
CA ASN A 537 8.61 -9.45 9.93
C ASN A 537 9.22 -10.85 10.06
N LEU A 538 8.50 -11.88 9.61
CA LEU A 538 8.97 -13.26 9.70
C LEU A 538 10.31 -13.49 9.00
N LEU A 539 10.59 -12.80 7.88
CA LEU A 539 11.86 -12.94 7.16
C LEU A 539 13.06 -12.55 8.03
N ALA A 540 12.92 -11.53 8.88
CA ALA A 540 13.97 -11.11 9.80
C ALA A 540 14.23 -12.11 10.94
N HIS A 541 13.39 -13.13 11.09
CA HIS A 541 13.49 -14.17 12.11
C HIS A 541 13.89 -15.53 11.52
N LEU A 542 14.22 -15.60 10.23
CA LEU A 542 14.75 -16.82 9.63
C LEU A 542 16.28 -16.83 9.75
N THR A 543 16.81 -17.96 10.18
CA THR A 543 18.25 -18.26 10.23
C THR A 543 18.57 -19.44 9.34
N GLU A 544 19.80 -19.51 8.83
CA GLU A 544 20.25 -20.65 8.06
C GLU A 544 20.86 -21.72 8.99
N ASP A 545 20.30 -22.92 8.96
CA ASP A 545 20.80 -24.10 9.66
C ASP A 545 20.96 -25.24 8.65
N ASN A 546 22.21 -25.67 8.41
CA ASN A 546 22.55 -26.73 7.46
C ASN A 546 21.95 -26.53 6.04
N GLY A 547 21.96 -25.30 5.53
CA GLY A 547 21.42 -24.96 4.22
C GLY A 547 19.89 -24.94 4.15
N LYS A 548 19.20 -24.97 5.30
CA LYS A 548 17.74 -24.80 5.41
C LYS A 548 17.41 -23.57 6.23
N LEU A 549 16.36 -22.86 5.82
CA LEU A 549 15.80 -21.78 6.63
C LEU A 549 15.03 -22.38 7.81
N ALA A 550 15.47 -22.03 9.01
CA ALA A 550 14.82 -22.36 10.27
C ALA A 550 14.34 -21.07 10.95
N LEU A 551 13.26 -21.15 11.72
CA LEU A 551 12.75 -20.01 12.47
C LEU A 551 13.52 -19.84 13.79
N ASP A 552 14.10 -18.67 14.00
CA ASP A 552 14.72 -18.28 15.27
C ASP A 552 13.63 -17.98 16.31
N GLN A 553 13.29 -19.00 17.07
CA GLN A 553 12.27 -18.96 18.12
C GLN A 553 12.64 -17.98 19.24
N ALA A 554 13.93 -17.85 19.58
CA ALA A 554 14.38 -17.01 20.68
C ALA A 554 14.25 -15.54 20.29
N LYS A 555 14.72 -15.17 19.09
CA LYS A 555 14.54 -13.82 18.55
C LYS A 555 13.06 -13.49 18.39
N LEU A 556 12.26 -14.41 17.82
CA LEU A 556 10.83 -14.19 17.62
C LEU A 556 10.10 -13.91 18.94
N LYS A 557 10.38 -14.69 19.99
CA LYS A 557 9.83 -14.48 21.33
C LYS A 557 10.19 -13.09 21.87
N SER A 558 11.46 -12.67 21.72
CA SER A 558 11.92 -11.35 22.16
C SER A 558 11.16 -10.24 21.43
N THR A 559 11.10 -10.30 20.09
CA THR A 559 10.40 -9.32 19.26
C THR A 559 8.92 -9.22 19.62
N ILE A 560 8.22 -10.35 19.79
CA ILE A 560 6.81 -10.36 20.17
C ILE A 560 6.61 -9.74 21.56
N THR A 561 7.50 -10.01 22.52
CA THR A 561 7.40 -9.46 23.88
C THR A 561 7.46 -7.94 23.85
N THR A 562 8.42 -7.37 23.12
CA THR A 562 8.55 -5.92 22.94
C THR A 562 7.37 -5.35 22.15
N ALA A 563 6.95 -6.00 21.06
CA ALA A 563 5.82 -5.57 20.23
C ALA A 563 4.51 -5.50 21.03
N MET A 564 4.22 -6.50 21.87
CA MET A 564 3.03 -6.47 22.73
C MET A 564 3.05 -5.29 23.70
N ARG A 565 4.21 -4.96 24.28
CA ARG A 565 4.35 -3.77 25.13
C ARG A 565 4.13 -2.48 24.34
N MET A 566 4.68 -2.38 23.14
CA MET A 566 4.46 -1.22 22.26
C MET A 566 2.97 -1.03 21.94
N LEU A 567 2.26 -2.12 21.62
CA LEU A 567 0.82 -2.09 21.32
C LEU A 567 -0.03 -1.79 22.57
N ASP A 568 0.37 -2.28 23.75
CA ASP A 568 -0.31 -1.92 24.99
C ASP A 568 -0.14 -0.43 25.32
N ASN A 569 1.06 0.13 25.12
CA ASN A 569 1.32 1.55 25.30
C ASN A 569 0.50 2.43 24.33
N VAL A 570 0.23 1.95 23.11
CA VAL A 570 -0.65 2.65 22.15
C VAL A 570 -2.00 2.97 22.77
N ILE A 571 -2.59 2.07 23.56
CA ILE A 571 -3.92 2.25 24.16
C ILE A 571 -3.96 3.49 25.05
N ASP A 572 -2.93 3.69 25.88
CA ASP A 572 -2.90 4.78 26.86
C ASP A 572 -2.55 6.12 26.22
N ILE A 573 -1.72 6.10 25.17
CA ILE A 573 -1.19 7.31 24.51
C ILE A 573 -2.14 7.81 23.42
N ASN A 574 -2.92 6.92 22.81
CA ASN A 574 -3.78 7.25 21.68
C ASN A 574 -4.78 8.37 22.05
N PHE A 575 -4.90 9.34 21.14
CA PHE A 575 -5.97 10.33 21.18
C PHE A 575 -7.29 9.68 20.74
N TYR A 576 -8.35 9.87 21.51
CA TYR A 576 -9.69 9.35 21.18
C TYR A 576 -10.65 10.49 20.86
N ALA A 577 -11.09 10.56 19.61
CA ALA A 577 -12.07 11.56 19.15
C ALA A 577 -13.48 11.33 19.74
N VAL A 578 -13.80 10.09 20.12
CA VAL A 578 -15.10 9.69 20.66
C VAL A 578 -14.94 8.91 21.97
N GLY A 579 -15.80 9.20 22.95
CA GLY A 579 -15.70 8.62 24.30
C GLY A 579 -15.95 7.11 24.36
N SER A 580 -16.85 6.59 23.51
CA SER A 580 -17.15 5.16 23.40
C SER A 580 -15.96 4.33 22.94
N ALA A 581 -15.12 4.88 22.04
CA ALA A 581 -13.87 4.26 21.61
C ALA A 581 -12.85 4.19 22.74
N ARG A 582 -12.72 5.28 23.51
CA ARG A 582 -11.85 5.31 24.70
C ARG A 582 -12.30 4.27 25.72
N ASN A 583 -13.60 4.20 26.00
CA ASN A 583 -14.16 3.28 26.98
C ASN A 583 -13.83 1.81 26.63
N ALA A 584 -14.10 1.40 25.38
CA ALA A 584 -13.83 0.04 24.93
C ALA A 584 -12.33 -0.32 25.02
N ASN A 585 -11.46 0.55 24.52
CA ASN A 585 -10.02 0.26 24.46
C ASN A 585 -9.40 0.17 25.87
N TYR A 586 -9.77 1.07 26.79
CA TYR A 586 -9.29 1.02 28.18
C TYR A 586 -9.85 -0.16 28.97
N ARG A 587 -11.10 -0.54 28.72
CA ARG A 587 -11.77 -1.62 29.45
C ARG A 587 -11.22 -3.00 29.07
N HIS A 588 -11.00 -3.24 27.78
CA HIS A 588 -10.70 -4.57 27.26
C HIS A 588 -9.26 -4.76 26.81
N ARG A 589 -8.54 -3.66 26.53
CA ARG A 589 -7.15 -3.62 26.02
C ARG A 589 -6.85 -4.67 24.93
N PRO A 590 -7.63 -4.67 23.83
CA PRO A 590 -7.52 -5.65 22.76
C PRO A 590 -6.28 -5.49 21.87
#